data_AF-A0A938QQU1-F1
#
_entry.id   AF-A0A938QQU1-F1
#
_cell.length_a   1.000
_cell.length_b   1.000
_cell.length_c   1.000
_cell.angle_alpha   90.00
_cell.angle_beta   90.00
_cell.angle_gamma   90.00
#
_symmetry.space_group_name_H-M   'P 1'
#
loop_
_entity.id
_entity.type
_entity.pdbx_description
1 polymer ?
#
loop_
_entity_poly.entity_id
_entity_poly.type
_entity_poly.pdbx_seq_one_letter_code
_entity_poly.pdbx_strand_id
1 'polypeptide(L)'
;MVSNREPYMHIYRGGEVETIMPASGMAIALDSLMRTCGGTWVAAGSGEADREAVRNGDALMVPIQDPKYKLRRLWLTRQEERDYYYGFANSALWPLCHVAYTRPRFDSGQWENYKAVNRKFAEVILSEVTDPRRTIVFIQDYHFALLPRMLKEAEPNLVVSQFWHIPWPNYEIFRICPWGPEILDGLLGNDLLGFHLQYHCNNFFDTVARTLEARVDLEKFSIFHQERETRVRPFPISIDFDRFEAWAKSLNTERRLRELQHSLNLSGLKVGLGVDRLDYTKGIPERLEALNIFFRKYPQYQQRFTFIQLGPQSRLHIPSYKQLNALVDSWEEEINSQYAQGRWKPVIVLKGHYSQEEVVAFYRLADVMVISALHDGMNLVAKEYVASRVEGEGALLLSPFTGASRELTGAYTINPYNPEETADAIFQALEDPPEHKAARLAAMRAWVREHNIFQWSALFFQALIRLPKED
;
A
#
# COMPACT_ATOMS: atom_id res chain seq x y z
N MET A 1 14.84 -10.66 -2.64
CA MET A 1 13.83 -9.57 -2.69
C MET A 1 14.42 -8.28 -2.15
N VAL A 2 14.00 -7.13 -2.66
CA VAL A 2 14.52 -5.81 -2.28
C VAL A 2 13.38 -4.84 -2.06
N SER A 3 13.31 -4.15 -0.91
CA SER A 3 12.32 -3.10 -0.65
C SER A 3 12.91 -1.99 0.21
N ASN A 4 12.31 -0.80 0.18
CA ASN A 4 12.78 0.30 1.02
C ASN A 4 12.49 0.04 2.50
N ARG A 5 11.29 -0.48 2.80
CA ARG A 5 10.86 -0.84 4.16
C ARG A 5 11.11 -2.31 4.41
N GLU A 6 11.68 -2.62 5.58
CA GLU A 6 11.86 -3.97 6.06
C GLU A 6 10.55 -4.60 6.59
N PRO A 7 10.45 -5.93 6.62
CA PRO A 7 9.28 -6.65 7.14
C PRO A 7 9.20 -6.70 8.68
N TYR A 8 10.35 -6.58 9.36
CA TYR A 8 10.45 -6.64 10.82
C TYR A 8 11.37 -5.53 11.31
N MET A 9 10.93 -4.76 12.28
CA MET A 9 11.70 -3.71 12.95
C MET A 9 11.89 -4.08 14.42
N HIS A 10 12.97 -3.58 15.02
CA HIS A 10 13.24 -3.69 16.44
C HIS A 10 13.14 -2.31 17.08
N ILE A 11 12.36 -2.23 18.15
CA ILE A 11 12.14 -1.00 18.92
C ILE A 11 12.51 -1.23 20.38
N TYR A 12 12.84 -0.16 21.09
CA TYR A 12 12.98 -0.22 22.54
C TYR A 12 11.61 -0.11 23.20
N ARG A 13 11.22 -1.11 23.99
CA ARG A 13 10.04 -1.03 24.86
C ARG A 13 10.43 -1.46 26.27
N GLY A 14 10.26 -0.56 27.25
CA GLY A 14 10.60 -0.86 28.65
C GLY A 14 12.09 -1.15 28.91
N GLY A 15 12.99 -0.72 28.03
CA GLY A 15 14.43 -1.04 28.10
C GLY A 15 14.83 -2.35 27.44
N GLU A 16 13.87 -3.12 26.91
CA GLU A 16 14.11 -4.33 26.14
C GLU A 16 13.92 -4.11 24.64
N VAL A 17 14.56 -4.95 23.83
CA VAL A 17 14.41 -4.93 22.37
C VAL A 17 13.23 -5.81 21.98
N GLU A 18 12.18 -5.19 21.43
CA GLU A 18 10.99 -5.88 20.95
C GLU A 18 10.94 -5.88 19.42
N THR A 19 10.53 -7.00 18.84
CA THR A 19 10.32 -7.12 17.39
C THR A 19 8.88 -6.78 17.04
N ILE A 20 8.69 -5.86 16.10
CA ILE A 20 7.39 -5.47 15.57
C ILE A 20 7.35 -5.63 14.05
N MET A 21 6.17 -5.92 13.50
CA MET A 21 5.92 -5.81 12.06
C MET A 21 5.36 -4.41 11.76
N PRO A 22 5.94 -3.65 10.82
CA PRO A 22 5.38 -2.36 10.43
C PRO A 22 3.95 -2.52 9.86
N ALA A 23 3.09 -1.54 10.13
CA ALA A 23 1.73 -1.48 9.59
C ALA A 23 1.74 -1.09 8.09
N SER A 24 2.16 -2.03 7.23
CA SER A 24 2.20 -1.88 5.77
C SER A 24 1.63 -3.13 5.10
N GLY A 25 0.51 -2.98 4.40
CA GLY A 25 -0.13 -4.09 3.68
C GLY A 25 0.82 -4.76 2.66
N MET A 26 1.67 -3.97 1.99
CA MET A 26 2.68 -4.50 1.06
C MET A 26 3.75 -5.32 1.78
N ALA A 27 4.30 -4.84 2.90
CA ALA A 27 5.36 -5.56 3.61
C ALA A 27 4.86 -6.92 4.13
N ILE A 28 3.60 -6.96 4.60
CA ILE A 28 3.01 -8.19 5.15
C ILE A 28 2.64 -9.17 4.03
N ALA A 29 2.08 -8.69 2.92
CA ALA A 29 1.81 -9.51 1.76
C ALA A 29 3.11 -10.16 1.22
N LEU A 30 4.20 -9.39 1.16
CA LEU A 30 5.51 -9.89 0.70
C LEU A 30 6.22 -10.77 1.75
N ASP A 31 5.98 -10.56 3.05
CA ASP A 31 6.44 -11.46 4.10
C ASP A 31 5.83 -12.86 3.98
N SER A 32 4.51 -12.97 3.74
CA SER A 32 3.88 -14.27 3.46
C SER A 32 4.55 -14.98 2.29
N LEU A 33 4.92 -14.27 1.23
CA LEU A 33 5.67 -14.83 0.10
C LEU A 33 7.09 -15.30 0.49
N MET A 34 7.86 -14.47 1.18
CA MET A 34 9.24 -14.79 1.56
C MET A 34 9.32 -15.96 2.54
N ARG A 35 8.34 -16.10 3.44
CA ARG A 35 8.26 -17.27 4.34
C ARG A 35 8.07 -18.58 3.58
N THR A 36 7.46 -18.54 2.40
CA THR A 36 7.29 -19.71 1.52
C THR A 36 8.51 -19.94 0.63
N CYS A 37 9.07 -18.88 0.04
CA CYS A 37 10.15 -19.00 -0.96
C CYS A 37 11.57 -19.04 -0.37
N GLY A 38 11.78 -18.52 0.84
CA GLY A 38 13.10 -18.36 1.44
C GLY A 38 13.96 -17.29 0.74
N GLY A 39 15.28 -17.38 0.92
CA GLY A 39 16.25 -16.47 0.29
C GLY A 39 16.62 -15.26 1.16
N THR A 40 17.05 -14.17 0.50
CA THR A 40 17.47 -12.92 1.17
C THR A 40 16.52 -11.78 0.84
N TRP A 41 16.06 -11.06 1.87
CA TRP A 41 15.38 -9.79 1.75
C TRP A 41 16.34 -8.66 2.12
N VAL A 42 16.70 -7.81 1.14
CA VAL A 42 17.49 -6.60 1.38
C VAL A 42 16.55 -5.41 1.63
N ALA A 43 16.70 -4.71 2.75
CA ALA A 43 15.89 -3.53 3.08
C ALA A 43 16.62 -2.49 3.92
N ALA A 44 16.14 -1.24 3.94
CA ALA A 44 16.69 -0.22 4.82
C ALA A 44 16.23 -0.48 6.27
N GLY A 45 17.19 -0.60 7.20
CA GLY A 45 16.91 -0.71 8.63
C GLY A 45 16.44 0.64 9.18
N SER A 46 15.31 0.66 9.87
CA SER A 46 14.64 1.89 10.32
C SER A 46 14.16 1.88 11.77
N GLY A 47 14.18 0.73 12.43
CA GLY A 47 13.91 0.58 13.86
C GLY A 47 15.05 1.10 14.73
N GLU A 48 14.67 1.71 15.86
CA GLU A 48 15.61 2.32 16.81
C GLU A 48 16.63 1.31 17.38
N ALA A 49 16.20 0.05 17.55
CA ALA A 49 17.02 -1.03 18.09
C ALA A 49 17.54 -1.99 17.00
N ASP A 50 17.35 -1.69 15.72
CA ASP A 50 17.71 -2.63 14.65
C ASP A 50 19.19 -2.94 14.58
N ARG A 51 20.05 -1.95 14.84
CA ARG A 51 21.52 -2.12 14.88
C ARG A 51 21.94 -3.03 16.02
N GLU A 52 21.24 -2.95 17.15
CA GLU A 52 21.46 -3.82 18.30
C GLU A 52 21.02 -5.26 18.01
N ALA A 53 19.91 -5.44 17.29
CA ALA A 53 19.42 -6.76 16.91
C ALA A 53 20.36 -7.51 15.95
N VAL A 54 21.23 -6.80 15.22
CA VAL A 54 22.19 -7.40 14.29
C VAL A 54 23.65 -7.26 14.74
N ARG A 55 23.95 -7.12 16.04
CA ARG A 55 25.31 -6.87 16.58
C ARG A 55 26.49 -7.63 15.92
N ASN A 56 26.27 -8.79 15.31
CA ASN A 56 27.25 -9.57 14.56
C ASN A 56 27.04 -9.57 13.03
N GLY A 57 26.75 -8.41 12.43
CA GLY A 57 26.62 -8.22 10.98
C GLY A 57 25.59 -7.15 10.61
N ASP A 58 25.12 -7.15 9.37
CA ASP A 58 23.88 -6.41 9.00
C ASP A 58 22.79 -7.38 8.55
N ALA A 59 22.79 -8.61 9.04
CA ALA A 59 21.78 -9.60 8.68
C ALA A 59 21.33 -10.44 9.87
N LEU A 60 20.08 -10.89 9.81
CA LEU A 60 19.48 -11.83 10.76
C LEU A 60 18.49 -12.75 10.04
N MET A 61 18.16 -13.88 10.65
CA MET A 61 17.09 -14.75 10.15
C MET A 61 15.75 -14.34 10.74
N VAL A 62 14.69 -14.34 9.92
CA VAL A 62 13.35 -13.91 10.32
C VAL A 62 12.25 -14.85 9.79
N PRO A 63 11.06 -14.90 10.42
CA PRO A 63 10.75 -14.35 11.75
C PRO A 63 11.61 -14.97 12.87
N ILE A 64 11.87 -14.23 13.95
CA ILE A 64 12.80 -14.68 15.03
C ILE A 64 12.39 -16.03 15.64
N GLN A 65 11.09 -16.23 15.82
CA GLN A 65 10.54 -17.43 16.47
C GLN A 65 10.55 -18.66 15.54
N ASP A 66 10.49 -18.45 14.23
CA ASP A 66 10.47 -19.51 13.22
C ASP A 66 11.22 -19.02 11.96
N PRO A 67 12.57 -19.08 11.97
CA PRO A 67 13.36 -18.41 10.95
C PRO A 67 13.22 -19.09 9.58
N LYS A 68 12.73 -18.34 8.58
CA LYS A 68 12.46 -18.82 7.21
C LYS A 68 13.39 -18.24 6.15
N TYR A 69 13.82 -16.99 6.32
CA TYR A 69 14.64 -16.29 5.34
C TYR A 69 15.58 -15.30 6.02
N LYS A 70 16.59 -14.83 5.27
CA LYS A 70 17.57 -13.86 5.75
C LYS A 70 17.09 -12.44 5.47
N LEU A 71 17.00 -11.59 6.49
CA LEU A 71 16.84 -10.14 6.35
C LEU A 71 18.21 -9.48 6.39
N ARG A 72 18.64 -8.88 5.27
CA ARG A 72 19.87 -8.09 5.11
C ARG A 72 19.50 -6.60 5.19
N ARG A 73 19.98 -5.93 6.22
CA ARG A 73 19.75 -4.51 6.46
C ARG A 73 20.82 -3.64 5.82
N LEU A 74 20.36 -2.54 5.24
CA LEU A 74 21.19 -1.45 4.77
C LEU A 74 20.92 -0.23 5.64
N TRP A 75 21.98 0.47 5.99
CA TRP A 75 21.89 1.65 6.85
C TRP A 75 21.96 2.93 6.06
N LEU A 76 20.89 3.72 6.12
CA LEU A 76 20.87 5.07 5.59
C LEU A 76 21.36 6.06 6.64
N THR A 77 22.14 7.04 6.22
CA THR A 77 22.42 8.23 7.03
C THR A 77 21.15 9.07 7.14
N ARG A 78 21.09 9.96 8.14
CA ARG A 78 19.96 10.91 8.28
C ARG A 78 19.78 11.79 7.04
N GLN A 79 20.88 12.14 6.36
CA GLN A 79 20.83 12.90 5.12
C GLN A 79 20.25 12.09 3.98
N GLU A 80 20.72 10.85 3.78
CA GLU A 80 20.16 9.93 2.78
C GLU A 80 18.66 9.69 3.03
N GLU A 81 18.25 9.43 4.27
CA GLU A 81 16.82 9.24 4.60
C GLU A 81 16.00 10.50 4.28
N ARG A 82 16.50 11.68 4.66
CA ARG A 82 15.84 12.96 4.37
C ARG A 82 15.69 13.20 2.87
N ASP A 83 16.78 13.09 2.11
CA ASP A 83 16.83 13.58 0.74
C ASP A 83 16.32 12.53 -0.27
N TYR A 84 16.54 11.23 -0.01
CA TYR A 84 16.00 10.14 -0.84
C TYR A 84 14.57 9.74 -0.43
N TYR A 85 14.30 9.43 0.85
CA TYR A 85 12.99 8.90 1.25
C TYR A 85 11.96 10.00 1.43
N TYR A 86 12.20 10.98 2.31
CA TYR A 86 11.25 12.10 2.49
C TYR A 86 11.26 13.08 1.31
N GLY A 87 12.43 13.27 0.69
CA GLY A 87 12.66 14.09 -0.50
C GLY A 87 12.15 13.42 -1.77
N PHE A 88 13.06 12.90 -2.60
CA PHE A 88 12.71 12.50 -3.97
C PHE A 88 11.58 11.45 -4.04
N ALA A 89 11.63 10.40 -3.22
CA ALA A 89 10.61 9.34 -3.27
C ALA A 89 9.21 9.87 -2.88
N ASN A 90 9.07 10.54 -1.73
CA ASN A 90 7.75 10.91 -1.20
C ASN A 90 7.30 12.35 -1.50
N SER A 91 8.20 13.25 -1.87
CA SER A 91 7.89 14.63 -2.27
C SER A 91 7.93 14.84 -3.78
N ALA A 92 8.58 13.96 -4.56
CA ALA A 92 8.59 14.03 -6.03
C ALA A 92 7.81 12.87 -6.67
N LEU A 93 8.27 11.62 -6.54
CA LEU A 93 7.68 10.47 -7.25
C LEU A 93 6.26 10.13 -6.77
N TRP A 94 6.02 10.11 -5.46
CA TRP A 94 4.69 9.81 -4.92
C TRP A 94 3.62 10.77 -5.46
N PRO A 95 3.72 12.10 -5.32
CA PRO A 95 2.74 13.02 -5.90
C PRO A 95 2.76 13.04 -7.44
N LEU A 96 3.89 12.77 -8.11
CA LEU A 96 3.94 12.66 -9.57
C LEU A 96 3.07 11.49 -10.07
N CYS A 97 3.12 10.36 -9.37
CA CYS A 97 2.42 9.15 -9.78
C CYS A 97 0.97 9.09 -9.29
N HIS A 98 0.64 9.85 -8.25
CA HIS A 98 -0.73 9.98 -7.76
C HIS A 98 -1.35 11.31 -8.21
N VAL A 99 -2.28 11.24 -9.15
CA VAL A 99 -3.15 12.36 -9.56
C VAL A 99 -4.16 12.73 -8.45
N ALA A 100 -3.65 13.19 -7.30
CA ALA A 100 -4.39 13.59 -6.11
C ALA A 100 -4.15 15.07 -5.78
N TYR A 101 -4.01 15.90 -6.83
CA TYR A 101 -3.87 17.36 -6.77
C TYR A 101 -2.75 17.93 -5.88
N THR A 102 -1.82 17.09 -5.41
CA THR A 102 -0.61 17.52 -4.71
C THR A 102 0.52 17.68 -5.70
N ARG A 103 1.08 18.89 -5.80
CA ARG A 103 2.15 19.18 -6.77
C ARG A 103 3.46 18.47 -6.37
N PRO A 104 4.12 17.73 -7.27
CA PRO A 104 5.44 17.17 -7.00
C PRO A 104 6.49 18.27 -6.86
N ARG A 105 7.46 18.06 -5.97
CA ARG A 105 8.61 18.94 -5.73
C ARG A 105 9.88 18.26 -6.21
N PHE A 106 10.50 18.84 -7.22
CA PHE A 106 11.76 18.37 -7.79
C PHE A 106 12.93 19.18 -7.22
N ASP A 107 13.95 18.48 -6.73
CA ASP A 107 15.17 19.06 -6.18
C ASP A 107 16.37 18.22 -6.63
N SER A 108 17.40 18.87 -7.18
CA SER A 108 18.56 18.17 -7.75
C SER A 108 19.42 17.51 -6.68
N GLY A 109 19.56 18.10 -5.50
CA GLY A 109 20.27 17.47 -4.38
C GLY A 109 19.56 16.21 -3.88
N GLN A 110 18.23 16.24 -3.85
CA GLN A 110 17.40 15.06 -3.55
C GLN A 110 17.54 13.98 -4.64
N TRP A 111 17.61 14.37 -5.92
CA TRP A 111 17.87 13.43 -7.02
C TRP A 111 19.24 12.74 -6.90
N GLU A 112 20.30 13.49 -6.62
CA GLU A 112 21.64 12.90 -6.45
C GLU A 112 21.67 11.91 -5.27
N ASN A 113 20.99 12.22 -4.16
CA ASN A 113 20.84 11.27 -3.06
C ASN A 113 19.99 10.06 -3.45
N TYR A 114 18.95 10.23 -4.27
CA TYR A 114 18.16 9.11 -4.78
C TYR A 114 19.01 8.14 -5.62
N LYS A 115 19.87 8.68 -6.50
CA LYS A 115 20.87 7.90 -7.25
C LYS A 115 21.87 7.21 -6.33
N ALA A 116 22.42 7.93 -5.35
CA ALA A 116 23.40 7.39 -4.40
C ALA A 116 22.83 6.23 -3.59
N VAL A 117 21.60 6.36 -3.08
CA VAL A 117 20.94 5.28 -2.34
C VAL A 117 20.65 4.08 -3.25
N ASN A 118 20.16 4.29 -4.48
CA ASN A 118 19.97 3.18 -5.44
C ASN A 118 21.29 2.42 -5.70
N ARG A 119 22.41 3.15 -5.87
CA ARG A 119 23.74 2.55 -6.05
C ARG A 119 24.17 1.74 -4.82
N LYS A 120 23.98 2.28 -3.62
CA LYS A 120 24.29 1.60 -2.35
C LYS A 120 23.49 0.30 -2.19
N PHE A 121 22.22 0.30 -2.59
CA PHE A 121 21.42 -0.93 -2.65
C PHE A 121 21.98 -1.92 -3.69
N ALA A 122 22.36 -1.45 -4.88
CA ALA A 122 22.97 -2.30 -5.91
C ALA A 122 24.23 -3.01 -5.39
N GLU A 123 25.14 -2.28 -4.72
CA GLU A 123 26.37 -2.82 -4.12
C GLU A 123 26.07 -3.92 -3.09
N VAL A 124 25.12 -3.69 -2.18
CA VAL A 124 24.72 -4.70 -1.19
C VAL A 124 24.09 -5.92 -1.85
N ILE A 125 23.21 -5.73 -2.84
CA ILE A 125 22.58 -6.84 -3.56
C ILE A 125 23.65 -7.68 -4.25
N LEU A 126 24.57 -7.07 -4.99
CA LEU A 126 25.64 -7.77 -5.70
C LEU A 126 26.53 -8.57 -4.74
N SER A 127 26.80 -8.05 -3.54
CA SER A 127 27.53 -8.79 -2.50
C SER A 127 26.82 -10.03 -1.97
N GLU A 128 25.49 -10.10 -2.13
CA GLU A 128 24.64 -11.21 -1.71
C GLU A 128 24.39 -12.24 -2.82
N VAL A 129 24.72 -11.90 -4.08
CA VAL A 129 24.58 -12.79 -5.24
C VAL A 129 25.70 -13.82 -5.22
N THR A 130 25.35 -15.10 -5.13
CA THR A 130 26.32 -16.21 -5.18
C THR A 130 26.43 -16.83 -6.57
N ASP A 131 25.33 -16.94 -7.31
CA ASP A 131 25.27 -17.41 -8.70
C ASP A 131 24.31 -16.50 -9.49
N PRO A 132 24.84 -15.57 -10.32
CA PRO A 132 24.02 -14.67 -11.11
C PRO A 132 22.97 -15.36 -11.99
N ARG A 133 23.29 -16.53 -12.56
CA ARG A 133 22.40 -17.25 -13.50
C ARG A 133 21.24 -17.95 -12.81
N ARG A 134 21.31 -18.10 -11.48
CA ARG A 134 20.28 -18.72 -10.65
C ARG A 134 19.62 -17.76 -9.68
N THR A 135 20.08 -16.51 -9.62
CA THR A 135 19.57 -15.50 -8.70
C THR A 135 18.54 -14.62 -9.39
N ILE A 136 17.35 -14.53 -8.79
CA ILE A 136 16.32 -13.57 -9.17
C ILE A 136 16.36 -12.39 -8.18
N VAL A 137 16.65 -11.20 -8.69
CA VAL A 137 16.49 -9.96 -7.92
C VAL A 137 15.08 -9.42 -8.16
N PHE A 138 14.24 -9.54 -7.15
CA PHE A 138 12.87 -9.02 -7.19
C PHE A 138 12.75 -7.71 -6.40
N ILE A 139 12.69 -6.59 -7.11
CA ILE A 139 12.70 -5.21 -6.62
C ILE A 139 11.27 -4.73 -6.37
N GLN A 140 11.07 -4.02 -5.26
CA GLN A 140 9.77 -3.50 -4.89
C GLN A 140 9.76 -1.97 -4.94
N ASP A 141 8.90 -1.47 -5.82
CA ASP A 141 8.31 -0.14 -5.79
C ASP A 141 9.17 1.05 -6.25
N TYR A 142 8.55 2.24 -6.26
CA TYR A 142 9.06 3.52 -6.77
C TYR A 142 10.33 4.05 -6.11
N HIS A 143 10.76 3.45 -5.01
CA HIS A 143 12.01 3.81 -4.34
C HIS A 143 13.25 3.43 -5.17
N PHE A 144 13.10 2.48 -6.10
CA PHE A 144 14.20 1.89 -6.84
C PHE A 144 14.01 1.94 -8.35
N ALA A 145 13.73 3.12 -8.90
CA ALA A 145 13.54 3.27 -10.34
C ALA A 145 14.84 3.07 -11.13
N LEU A 146 16.01 3.27 -10.51
CA LEU A 146 17.32 3.20 -11.18
C LEU A 146 18.07 1.91 -10.93
N LEU A 147 17.75 1.24 -9.82
CA LEU A 147 18.37 0.01 -9.38
C LEU A 147 18.42 -1.08 -10.47
N PRO A 148 17.38 -1.32 -11.29
CA PRO A 148 17.43 -2.41 -12.27
C PRO A 148 18.56 -2.23 -13.29
N ARG A 149 18.70 -1.03 -13.88
CA ARG A 149 19.79 -0.72 -14.81
C ARG A 149 21.15 -0.85 -14.15
N MET A 150 21.32 -0.31 -12.94
CA MET A 150 22.59 -0.41 -12.19
C MET A 150 23.03 -1.88 -11.96
N LEU A 151 22.07 -2.77 -11.65
CA LEU A 151 22.36 -4.19 -11.48
C LEU A 151 22.74 -4.86 -12.82
N LYS A 152 22.01 -4.56 -13.89
CA LYS A 152 22.24 -5.12 -15.23
C LYS A 152 23.53 -4.65 -15.90
N GLU A 153 24.03 -3.47 -15.54
CA GLU A 153 25.34 -2.97 -15.96
C GLU A 153 26.47 -3.69 -15.22
N ALA A 154 26.29 -3.92 -13.91
CA ALA A 154 27.30 -4.60 -13.10
C ALA A 154 27.36 -6.12 -13.35
N GLU A 155 26.20 -6.76 -13.55
CA GLU A 155 26.10 -8.19 -13.82
C GLU A 155 24.96 -8.46 -14.83
N PRO A 156 25.29 -8.52 -16.15
CA PRO A 156 24.29 -8.68 -17.21
C PRO A 156 23.47 -9.98 -17.12
N ASN A 157 24.01 -11.05 -16.52
CA ASN A 157 23.35 -12.35 -16.44
C ASN A 157 22.31 -12.44 -15.31
N LEU A 158 22.22 -11.45 -14.43
CA LEU A 158 21.23 -11.44 -13.36
C LEU A 158 19.82 -11.34 -13.93
N VAL A 159 18.90 -12.15 -13.42
CA VAL A 159 17.47 -11.95 -13.69
C VAL A 159 16.94 -10.88 -12.75
N VAL A 160 16.58 -9.72 -13.30
CA VAL A 160 16.11 -8.55 -12.57
C VAL A 160 14.64 -8.31 -12.90
N SER A 161 13.82 -8.22 -11.86
CA SER A 161 12.39 -7.95 -12.00
C SER A 161 11.95 -6.93 -10.96
N GLN A 162 10.92 -6.15 -11.29
CA GLN A 162 10.39 -5.14 -10.40
C GLN A 162 8.87 -5.14 -10.42
N PHE A 163 8.28 -4.89 -9.26
CA PHE A 163 6.86 -4.62 -9.16
C PHE A 163 6.63 -3.18 -8.65
N TRP A 164 5.87 -2.39 -9.42
CA TRP A 164 5.53 -1.00 -9.13
C TRP A 164 4.15 -0.94 -8.44
N HIS A 165 4.12 -0.61 -7.15
CA HIS A 165 2.92 -0.75 -6.29
C HIS A 165 2.01 0.48 -6.29
N ILE A 166 2.52 1.64 -6.73
CA ILE A 166 1.71 2.85 -6.86
C ILE A 166 1.13 2.93 -8.28
N PRO A 167 0.18 3.83 -8.57
CA PRO A 167 -0.25 4.04 -9.95
C PRO A 167 0.91 4.46 -10.85
N TRP A 168 0.77 4.22 -12.16
CA TRP A 168 1.63 4.85 -13.16
C TRP A 168 0.87 5.98 -13.87
N PRO A 169 1.38 7.22 -13.86
CA PRO A 169 0.68 8.36 -14.44
C PRO A 169 0.71 8.30 -15.98
N ASN A 170 -0.18 9.05 -16.63
CA ASN A 170 -0.09 9.24 -18.08
C ASN A 170 1.12 10.11 -18.47
N TYR A 171 1.41 10.18 -19.77
CA TYR A 171 2.56 10.93 -20.30
C TYR A 171 2.55 12.42 -19.91
N GLU A 172 1.40 13.09 -19.99
CA GLU A 172 1.29 14.53 -19.71
C GLU A 172 1.66 14.88 -18.26
N ILE A 173 1.32 14.01 -17.31
CA ILE A 173 1.73 14.16 -15.92
C ILE A 173 3.20 13.77 -15.75
N PHE A 174 3.63 12.64 -16.33
CA PHE A 174 5.00 12.14 -16.13
C PHE A 174 6.07 13.11 -16.67
N ARG A 175 5.83 13.71 -17.84
CA ARG A 175 6.81 14.54 -18.56
C ARG A 175 7.27 15.79 -17.80
N ILE A 176 6.56 16.19 -16.74
CA ILE A 176 6.99 17.32 -15.90
C ILE A 176 8.21 16.97 -15.03
N CYS A 177 8.54 15.68 -14.89
CA CYS A 177 9.70 15.22 -14.14
C CYS A 177 11.00 15.52 -14.92
N PRO A 178 11.93 16.33 -14.36
CA PRO A 178 13.18 16.67 -15.05
C PRO A 178 14.05 15.46 -15.39
N TRP A 179 13.98 14.40 -14.57
CA TRP A 179 14.75 13.17 -14.71
C TRP A 179 13.93 12.02 -15.28
N GLY A 180 12.81 12.32 -15.96
CA GLY A 180 11.95 11.33 -16.59
C GLY A 180 12.72 10.33 -17.47
N PRO A 181 13.61 10.77 -18.39
CA PRO A 181 14.41 9.85 -19.20
C PRO A 181 15.30 8.90 -18.39
N GLU A 182 16.01 9.41 -17.36
CA GLU A 182 16.87 8.59 -16.48
C GLU A 182 16.04 7.55 -15.69
N ILE A 183 14.86 7.94 -15.19
CA ILE A 183 13.94 7.05 -14.49
C ILE A 183 13.44 5.93 -15.42
N LEU A 184 13.02 6.28 -16.64
CA LEU A 184 12.52 5.31 -17.60
C LEU A 184 13.63 4.34 -18.02
N ASP A 185 14.84 4.83 -18.31
CA ASP A 185 15.97 3.95 -18.64
C ASP A 185 16.31 3.00 -17.47
N GLY A 186 16.29 3.52 -16.25
CA GLY A 186 16.46 2.73 -15.03
C GLY A 186 15.47 1.57 -14.94
N LEU A 187 14.19 1.84 -15.20
CA LEU A 187 13.11 0.85 -15.17
C LEU A 187 13.23 -0.16 -16.33
N LEU A 188 13.75 0.25 -17.48
CA LEU A 188 14.07 -0.63 -18.63
C LEU A 188 15.34 -1.47 -18.43
N GLY A 189 15.91 -1.46 -17.22
CA GLY A 189 16.86 -2.48 -16.76
C GLY A 189 16.19 -3.75 -16.23
N ASN A 190 14.86 -3.79 -16.12
CA ASN A 190 14.15 -5.01 -15.73
C ASN A 190 13.99 -5.96 -16.91
N ASP A 191 14.06 -7.27 -16.64
CA ASP A 191 13.59 -8.31 -17.56
C ASP A 191 12.05 -8.39 -17.52
N LEU A 192 11.46 -8.20 -16.34
CA LEU A 192 10.01 -8.11 -16.13
C LEU A 192 9.65 -6.95 -15.20
N LEU A 193 8.81 -6.04 -15.68
CA LEU A 193 8.22 -4.96 -14.90
C LEU A 193 6.71 -5.19 -14.73
N GLY A 194 6.29 -5.36 -13.48
CA GLY A 194 4.90 -5.56 -13.09
C GLY A 194 4.23 -4.28 -12.61
N PHE A 195 2.96 -4.09 -12.99
CA PHE A 195 2.08 -3.07 -12.44
C PHE A 195 0.79 -3.70 -11.91
N HIS A 196 -0.03 -2.98 -11.16
CA HIS A 196 -1.33 -3.52 -10.72
C HIS A 196 -2.34 -3.73 -11.85
N LEU A 197 -2.44 -2.79 -12.79
CA LEU A 197 -3.57 -2.67 -13.71
C LEU A 197 -3.09 -2.49 -15.14
N GLN A 198 -3.86 -3.00 -16.11
CA GLN A 198 -3.50 -2.91 -17.52
C GLN A 198 -3.31 -1.47 -17.99
N TYR A 199 -4.11 -0.51 -17.50
CA TYR A 199 -3.94 0.88 -17.90
C TYR A 199 -2.65 1.51 -17.35
N HIS A 200 -2.12 1.03 -16.20
CA HIS A 200 -0.79 1.45 -15.73
C HIS A 200 0.29 0.99 -16.72
N CYS A 201 0.19 -0.24 -17.23
CA CYS A 201 1.08 -0.73 -18.28
C CYS A 201 0.98 0.11 -19.55
N ASN A 202 -0.25 0.40 -20.01
CA ASN A 202 -0.48 1.19 -21.21
C ASN A 202 0.09 2.61 -21.07
N ASN A 203 -0.12 3.25 -19.93
CA ASN A 203 0.48 4.55 -19.62
C ASN A 203 2.01 4.47 -19.62
N PHE A 204 2.60 3.39 -19.09
CA PHE A 204 4.04 3.17 -19.10
C PHE A 204 4.59 3.05 -20.53
N PHE A 205 3.94 2.27 -21.39
CA PHE A 205 4.30 2.19 -22.81
C PHE A 205 4.26 3.56 -23.49
N ASP A 206 3.19 4.34 -23.27
CA ASP A 206 3.06 5.69 -23.84
C ASP A 206 4.14 6.64 -23.31
N THR A 207 4.47 6.57 -22.01
CA THR A 207 5.58 7.36 -21.44
C THR A 207 6.92 7.02 -22.07
N VAL A 208 7.21 5.72 -22.26
CA VAL A 208 8.48 5.30 -22.85
C VAL A 208 8.56 5.70 -24.32
N ALA A 209 7.52 5.39 -25.11
CA ALA A 209 7.51 5.67 -26.55
C ALA A 209 7.67 7.16 -26.91
N ARG A 210 7.22 8.06 -26.02
CA ARG A 210 7.29 9.52 -26.23
C ARG A 210 8.50 10.18 -25.59
N THR A 211 9.25 9.48 -24.76
CA THR A 211 10.40 10.05 -24.03
C THR A 211 11.73 9.45 -24.46
N LEU A 212 11.76 8.16 -24.80
CA LEU A 212 12.97 7.43 -25.18
C LEU A 212 12.89 6.93 -26.62
N GLU A 213 14.05 6.75 -27.25
CA GLU A 213 14.18 6.06 -28.54
C GLU A 213 14.07 4.53 -28.35
N ALA A 214 12.91 4.08 -27.88
CA ALA A 214 12.63 2.68 -27.59
C ALA A 214 11.59 2.10 -28.56
N ARG A 215 11.76 0.84 -28.96
CA ARG A 215 10.77 0.12 -29.79
C ARG A 215 9.77 -0.58 -28.88
N VAL A 216 8.52 -0.13 -28.89
CA VAL A 216 7.42 -0.78 -28.18
C VAL A 216 6.77 -1.86 -29.05
N ASP A 217 6.66 -3.07 -28.52
CA ASP A 217 5.93 -4.20 -29.09
C ASP A 217 4.66 -4.45 -28.25
N LEU A 218 3.51 -4.00 -28.76
CA LEU A 218 2.24 -4.12 -28.04
C LEU A 218 1.65 -5.54 -28.09
N GLU A 219 2.05 -6.36 -29.06
CA GLU A 219 1.58 -7.75 -29.15
C GLU A 219 2.27 -8.62 -28.09
N LYS A 220 3.58 -8.44 -27.94
CA LYS A 220 4.37 -9.10 -26.88
C LYS A 220 4.32 -8.35 -25.56
N PHE A 221 3.70 -7.17 -25.52
CA PHE A 221 3.73 -6.26 -24.38
C PHE A 221 5.17 -6.13 -23.84
N SER A 222 6.09 -5.75 -24.71
CA SER A 222 7.50 -5.57 -24.39
C SER A 222 8.07 -4.30 -24.99
N ILE A 223 9.18 -3.85 -24.42
CA ILE A 223 9.90 -2.65 -24.82
C ILE A 223 11.35 -3.05 -25.09
N PHE A 224 11.84 -2.72 -26.28
CA PHE A 224 13.24 -2.89 -26.64
C PHE A 224 13.96 -1.54 -26.53
N HIS A 225 14.99 -1.48 -25.69
CA HIS A 225 15.83 -0.31 -25.51
C HIS A 225 17.28 -0.75 -25.31
N GLN A 226 18.21 -0.18 -26.09
CA GLN A 226 19.64 -0.55 -26.07
C GLN A 226 19.87 -2.07 -26.14
N GLU A 227 19.25 -2.71 -27.14
CA GLU A 227 19.32 -4.16 -27.41
C GLU A 227 18.74 -5.07 -26.33
N ARG A 228 18.16 -4.53 -25.25
CA ARG A 228 17.54 -5.30 -24.17
C ARG A 228 16.02 -5.23 -24.24
N GLU A 229 15.37 -6.35 -23.97
CA GLU A 229 13.91 -6.46 -23.88
C GLU A 229 13.44 -6.37 -22.42
N THR A 230 12.54 -5.44 -22.12
CA THR A 230 11.78 -5.43 -20.87
C THR A 230 10.34 -5.85 -21.15
N ARG A 231 9.86 -6.92 -20.52
CA ARG A 231 8.44 -7.28 -20.56
C ARG A 231 7.66 -6.50 -19.52
N VAL A 232 6.47 -6.02 -19.89
CA VAL A 232 5.60 -5.27 -19.00
C VAL A 232 4.25 -5.99 -18.89
N ARG A 233 3.76 -6.22 -17.67
CA ARG A 233 2.50 -6.96 -17.43
C ARG A 233 1.74 -6.47 -16.20
N PRO A 234 0.40 -6.57 -16.20
CA PRO A 234 -0.39 -6.32 -15.00
C PRO A 234 -0.46 -7.58 -14.11
N PHE A 235 -0.27 -7.39 -12.81
CA PHE A 235 -0.53 -8.37 -11.75
C PHE A 235 -1.19 -7.66 -10.56
N PRO A 236 -2.52 -7.75 -10.41
CA PRO A 236 -3.21 -7.11 -9.29
C PRO A 236 -2.80 -7.79 -7.98
N ILE A 237 -2.14 -7.05 -7.08
CA ILE A 237 -1.70 -7.61 -5.81
C ILE A 237 -2.92 -7.88 -4.92
N SER A 238 -2.76 -8.83 -4.00
CA SER A 238 -3.81 -9.19 -3.06
C SER A 238 -3.23 -9.48 -1.68
N ILE A 239 -4.03 -10.09 -0.81
CA ILE A 239 -3.69 -10.40 0.57
C ILE A 239 -3.62 -11.91 0.80
N ASP A 240 -3.09 -12.29 1.95
CA ASP A 240 -3.21 -13.64 2.50
C ASP A 240 -4.63 -13.83 3.07
N PHE A 241 -5.58 -14.23 2.21
CA PHE A 241 -7.00 -14.32 2.56
C PHE A 241 -7.23 -15.21 3.80
N ASP A 242 -6.60 -16.39 3.82
CA ASP A 242 -6.82 -17.38 4.88
C ASP A 242 -6.31 -16.87 6.23
N ARG A 243 -5.21 -16.11 6.25
CA ARG A 243 -4.71 -15.46 7.48
C ARG A 243 -5.69 -14.45 8.05
N PHE A 244 -6.27 -13.58 7.20
CA PHE A 244 -7.30 -12.62 7.64
C PHE A 244 -8.58 -13.33 8.09
N GLU A 245 -8.99 -14.38 7.39
CA GLU A 245 -10.15 -15.18 7.78
C GLU A 245 -9.93 -15.88 9.14
N ALA A 246 -8.74 -16.40 9.37
CA ALA A 246 -8.37 -17.06 10.63
C ALA A 246 -8.34 -16.06 11.80
N TRP A 247 -7.72 -14.88 11.62
CA TRP A 247 -7.76 -13.82 12.63
C TRP A 247 -9.19 -13.41 12.93
N ALA A 248 -10.01 -13.18 11.91
CA ALA A 248 -11.40 -12.77 12.09
C ALA A 248 -12.21 -13.78 12.91
N LYS A 249 -11.95 -15.08 12.77
CA LYS A 249 -12.59 -16.16 13.55
C LYS A 249 -11.98 -16.40 14.93
N SER A 250 -10.94 -15.66 15.32
CA SER A 250 -10.21 -15.92 16.56
C SER A 250 -10.95 -15.40 17.80
N LEU A 251 -10.79 -16.10 18.93
CA LEU A 251 -11.28 -15.66 20.23
C LEU A 251 -10.65 -14.33 20.68
N ASN A 252 -9.42 -14.04 20.21
CA ASN A 252 -8.74 -12.78 20.50
C ASN A 252 -9.47 -11.60 19.86
N THR A 253 -9.83 -11.73 18.57
CA THR A 253 -10.63 -10.75 17.86
C THR A 253 -12.01 -10.56 18.47
N GLU A 254 -12.68 -11.64 18.92
CA GLU A 254 -13.97 -11.52 19.61
C GLU A 254 -13.87 -10.75 20.94
N ARG A 255 -12.84 -11.02 21.74
CA ARG A 255 -12.57 -10.27 22.97
C ARG A 255 -12.33 -8.79 22.63
N ARG A 256 -11.47 -8.53 21.64
CA ARG A 256 -11.14 -7.16 21.24
C ARG A 256 -12.35 -6.40 20.72
N LEU A 257 -13.23 -7.05 19.98
CA LEU A 257 -14.48 -6.46 19.51
C LEU A 257 -15.35 -5.98 20.69
N ARG A 258 -15.52 -6.81 21.73
CA ARG A 258 -16.27 -6.42 22.94
C ARG A 258 -15.62 -5.25 23.68
N GLU A 259 -14.29 -5.25 23.78
CA GLU A 259 -13.53 -4.14 24.37
C GLU A 259 -13.71 -2.83 23.60
N LEU A 260 -13.65 -2.88 22.27
CA LEU A 260 -13.86 -1.71 21.42
C LEU A 260 -15.30 -1.18 21.54
N GLN A 261 -16.30 -2.07 21.52
CA GLN A 261 -17.70 -1.68 21.72
C GLN A 261 -17.92 -0.95 23.05
N HIS A 262 -17.33 -1.45 24.13
CA HIS A 262 -17.44 -0.84 25.45
C HIS A 262 -16.65 0.47 25.56
N SER A 263 -15.35 0.44 25.21
CA SER A 263 -14.45 1.60 25.39
C SER A 263 -14.84 2.81 24.53
N LEU A 264 -15.41 2.57 23.34
CA LEU A 264 -15.85 3.62 22.42
C LEU A 264 -17.34 3.97 22.57
N ASN A 265 -18.05 3.39 23.55
CA ASN A 265 -19.48 3.60 23.80
C ASN A 265 -20.38 3.33 22.56
N LEU A 266 -20.15 2.21 21.87
CA LEU A 266 -20.82 1.89 20.60
C LEU A 266 -22.05 0.99 20.74
N SER A 267 -22.46 0.66 21.96
CA SER A 267 -23.60 -0.24 22.20
C SER A 267 -24.88 0.28 21.53
N GLY A 268 -25.45 -0.51 20.62
CA GLY A 268 -26.67 -0.18 19.89
C GLY A 268 -26.48 0.81 18.73
N LEU A 269 -25.25 1.24 18.45
CA LEU A 269 -24.92 2.11 17.32
C LEU A 269 -24.51 1.29 16.09
N LYS A 270 -24.85 1.82 14.92
CA LYS A 270 -24.23 1.44 13.66
C LYS A 270 -22.83 2.05 13.57
N VAL A 271 -21.88 1.29 13.03
CA VAL A 271 -20.47 1.70 12.96
C VAL A 271 -20.01 1.84 11.52
N GLY A 272 -19.60 3.05 11.16
CA GLY A 272 -18.81 3.31 9.95
C GLY A 272 -17.32 3.22 10.25
N LEU A 273 -16.52 2.78 9.27
CA LEU A 273 -15.08 2.64 9.42
C LEU A 273 -14.32 3.17 8.20
N GLY A 274 -13.23 3.87 8.49
CA GLY A 274 -12.17 4.21 7.56
C GLY A 274 -10.84 3.76 8.13
N VAL A 275 -9.98 3.14 7.31
CA VAL A 275 -8.64 2.68 7.73
C VAL A 275 -7.63 3.09 6.68
N ASP A 276 -6.83 4.10 7.00
CA ASP A 276 -5.89 4.69 6.06
C ASP A 276 -4.68 5.23 6.82
N ARG A 277 -3.49 5.17 6.21
CA ARG A 277 -2.43 6.09 6.64
C ARG A 277 -2.92 7.50 6.37
N LEU A 278 -2.61 8.47 7.24
CA LEU A 278 -2.91 9.88 6.98
C LEU A 278 -2.05 10.37 5.81
N ASP A 279 -2.55 10.15 4.60
CA ASP A 279 -1.91 10.40 3.31
C ASP A 279 -2.94 11.06 2.39
N TYR A 280 -2.53 12.10 1.65
CA TYR A 280 -3.43 12.94 0.87
C TYR A 280 -4.09 12.20 -0.30
N THR A 281 -3.58 11.02 -0.64
CA THR A 281 -4.17 10.15 -1.65
C THR A 281 -5.45 9.45 -1.17
N LYS A 282 -5.74 9.44 0.13
CA LYS A 282 -6.78 8.59 0.75
C LYS A 282 -8.16 9.24 0.85
N GLY A 283 -8.29 10.50 0.45
CA GLY A 283 -9.56 11.22 0.42
C GLY A 283 -10.25 11.26 1.80
N ILE A 284 -9.46 11.41 2.87
CA ILE A 284 -9.97 11.44 4.25
C ILE A 284 -10.76 12.73 4.51
N PRO A 285 -10.30 13.94 4.10
CA PRO A 285 -11.10 15.15 4.23
C PRO A 285 -12.45 15.05 3.51
N GLU A 286 -12.46 14.54 2.28
CA GLU A 286 -13.68 14.36 1.47
C GLU A 286 -14.65 13.37 2.14
N ARG A 287 -14.11 12.34 2.80
CA ARG A 287 -14.90 11.40 3.61
C ARG A 287 -15.54 12.07 4.83
N LEU A 288 -14.78 12.89 5.55
CA LEU A 288 -15.29 13.61 6.72
C LEU A 288 -16.33 14.65 6.31
N GLU A 289 -16.12 15.36 5.20
CA GLU A 289 -17.12 16.24 4.61
C GLU A 289 -18.41 15.48 4.25
N ALA A 290 -18.30 14.32 3.61
CA ALA A 290 -19.44 13.46 3.31
C ALA A 290 -20.19 13.03 4.59
N LEU A 291 -19.47 12.76 5.68
CA LEU A 291 -20.08 12.44 6.98
C LEU A 291 -20.82 13.63 7.59
N ASN A 292 -20.27 14.84 7.48
CA ASN A 292 -20.98 16.06 7.89
C ASN A 292 -22.31 16.21 7.12
N ILE A 293 -22.27 16.02 5.79
CA ILE A 293 -23.46 16.04 4.93
C ILE A 293 -24.43 14.94 5.32
N PHE A 294 -23.94 13.72 5.59
CA PHE A 294 -24.76 12.58 6.01
C PHE A 294 -25.55 12.89 7.29
N PHE A 295 -24.90 13.39 8.35
CA PHE A 295 -25.59 13.71 9.61
C PHE A 295 -26.59 14.86 9.49
N ARG A 296 -26.36 15.79 8.55
CA ARG A 296 -27.30 16.87 8.21
C ARG A 296 -28.50 16.35 7.42
N LYS A 297 -28.28 15.54 6.38
CA LYS A 297 -29.30 15.07 5.43
C LYS A 297 -30.15 13.94 6.02
N TYR A 298 -29.57 13.12 6.88
CA TYR A 298 -30.20 11.96 7.50
C TYR A 298 -30.15 12.05 9.04
N PRO A 299 -30.88 13.01 9.65
CA PRO A 299 -30.84 13.26 11.09
C PRO A 299 -31.29 12.05 11.92
N GLN A 300 -32.04 11.10 11.35
CA GLN A 300 -32.41 9.85 12.01
C GLN A 300 -31.22 8.95 12.38
N TYR A 301 -30.02 9.23 11.86
CA TYR A 301 -28.78 8.54 12.22
C TYR A 301 -27.96 9.25 13.29
N GLN A 302 -28.35 10.47 13.71
CA GLN A 302 -27.76 11.08 14.90
C GLN A 302 -28.06 10.22 16.13
N GLN A 303 -27.08 10.01 17.01
CA GLN A 303 -27.11 9.07 18.13
C GLN A 303 -27.38 7.59 17.76
N ARG A 304 -27.35 7.24 16.47
CA ARG A 304 -27.56 5.87 15.98
C ARG A 304 -26.42 5.39 15.08
N PHE A 305 -25.54 6.29 14.65
CA PHE A 305 -24.36 5.99 13.84
C PHE A 305 -23.13 6.73 14.38
N THR A 306 -21.99 6.03 14.41
CA THR A 306 -20.67 6.61 14.70
C THR A 306 -19.69 6.14 13.63
N PHE A 307 -18.89 7.08 13.11
CA PHE A 307 -17.81 6.77 12.19
C PHE A 307 -16.46 6.75 12.91
N ILE A 308 -15.67 5.70 12.70
CA ILE A 308 -14.32 5.55 13.24
C ILE A 308 -13.31 5.70 12.11
N GLN A 309 -12.37 6.62 12.23
CA GLN A 309 -11.24 6.75 11.31
C GLN A 309 -9.95 6.28 12.00
N LEU A 310 -9.41 5.13 11.59
CA LEU A 310 -8.06 4.73 11.95
C LEU A 310 -7.07 5.45 11.04
N GLY A 311 -6.14 6.20 11.63
CA GLY A 311 -5.27 7.13 10.92
C GLY A 311 -3.91 7.25 11.58
N PRO A 312 -3.04 6.23 11.55
CA PRO A 312 -1.68 6.37 12.08
C PRO A 312 -0.96 7.51 11.35
N GLN A 313 -0.32 8.38 12.12
CA GLN A 313 0.43 9.51 11.58
C GLN A 313 1.60 9.02 10.73
N SER A 314 1.81 9.64 9.57
CA SER A 314 2.86 9.23 8.64
C SER A 314 3.56 10.46 8.06
N ARG A 315 4.89 10.38 7.92
CA ARG A 315 5.72 11.35 7.15
C ARG A 315 5.53 12.81 7.58
N LEU A 316 5.42 13.05 8.90
CA LEU A 316 5.19 14.40 9.45
C LEU A 316 6.29 15.42 9.11
N HIS A 317 7.45 15.02 8.58
CA HIS A 317 8.46 15.96 8.08
C HIS A 317 8.04 16.67 6.78
N ILE A 318 7.06 16.15 6.04
CA ILE A 318 6.61 16.68 4.76
C ILE A 318 5.44 17.66 4.99
N PRO A 319 5.48 18.91 4.47
CA PRO A 319 4.44 19.92 4.71
C PRO A 319 3.01 19.50 4.35
N SER A 320 2.81 18.80 3.23
CA SER A 320 1.47 18.35 2.80
C SER A 320 0.86 17.35 3.78
N TYR A 321 1.65 16.49 4.40
CA TYR A 321 1.19 15.55 5.43
C TYR A 321 0.82 16.28 6.74
N LYS A 322 1.58 17.32 7.12
CA LYS A 322 1.22 18.16 8.28
C LYS A 322 -0.10 18.89 8.07
N GLN A 323 -0.29 19.48 6.88
CA GLN A 323 -1.53 20.18 6.52
C GLN A 323 -2.72 19.24 6.52
N LEU A 324 -2.58 18.03 5.96
CA LEU A 324 -3.61 17.01 6.00
C LEU A 324 -4.01 16.63 7.43
N ASN A 325 -3.03 16.42 8.33
CA ASN A 325 -3.31 16.10 9.73
C ASN A 325 -4.14 17.21 10.40
N ALA A 326 -3.75 18.47 10.21
CA ALA A 326 -4.49 19.61 10.76
C ALA A 326 -5.91 19.71 10.18
N LEU A 327 -6.10 19.42 8.89
CA LEU A 327 -7.41 19.41 8.25
C LEU A 327 -8.31 18.29 8.78
N VAL A 328 -7.77 17.09 9.01
CA VAL A 328 -8.50 15.98 9.63
C VAL A 328 -8.93 16.33 11.06
N ASP A 329 -8.04 16.97 11.83
CA ASP A 329 -8.37 17.41 13.20
C ASP A 329 -9.47 18.47 13.21
N SER A 330 -9.40 19.43 12.29
CA SER A 330 -10.43 20.46 12.12
C SER A 330 -11.79 19.84 11.78
N TRP A 331 -11.83 18.87 10.87
CA TRP A 331 -13.07 18.19 10.51
C TRP A 331 -13.65 17.36 11.66
N GLU A 332 -12.81 16.64 12.41
CA GLU A 332 -13.25 15.90 13.60
C GLU A 332 -13.87 16.84 14.63
N GLU A 333 -13.22 17.97 14.90
CA GLU A 333 -13.72 18.98 15.84
C GLU A 333 -15.03 19.60 15.36
N GLU A 334 -15.11 20.00 14.09
CA GLU A 334 -16.29 20.62 13.50
C GLU A 334 -17.52 19.70 13.62
N ILE A 335 -17.42 18.46 13.13
CA ILE A 335 -18.54 17.51 13.15
C ILE A 335 -18.95 17.19 14.59
N ASN A 336 -17.99 16.93 15.47
CA ASN A 336 -18.31 16.60 16.86
C ASN A 336 -18.90 17.81 17.61
N SER A 337 -18.43 19.04 17.36
CA SER A 337 -18.99 20.24 17.98
C SER A 337 -20.46 20.47 17.59
N GLN A 338 -20.82 20.11 16.36
CA GLN A 338 -22.16 20.32 15.82
C GLN A 338 -23.16 19.26 16.27
N TYR A 339 -22.77 17.98 16.32
CA TYR A 339 -23.71 16.89 16.52
C TYR A 339 -23.51 16.07 17.80
N ALA A 340 -22.35 16.13 18.47
CA ALA A 340 -22.13 15.29 19.66
C ALA A 340 -23.15 15.57 20.77
N GLN A 341 -23.59 14.51 21.45
CA GLN A 341 -24.56 14.61 22.54
C GLN A 341 -24.19 13.65 23.68
N GLY A 342 -24.01 14.19 24.88
CA GLY A 342 -23.60 13.40 26.05
C GLY A 342 -22.28 12.67 25.80
N ARG A 343 -22.30 11.33 25.84
CA ARG A 343 -21.12 10.49 25.57
C ARG A 343 -20.99 10.05 24.10
N TRP A 344 -22.00 10.31 23.27
CA TRP A 344 -21.97 9.93 21.86
C TRP A 344 -21.15 10.94 21.05
N LYS A 345 -20.20 10.41 20.27
CA LYS A 345 -19.44 11.16 19.27
C LYS A 345 -19.80 10.65 17.86
N PRO A 346 -20.20 11.53 16.94
CA PRO A 346 -20.44 11.16 15.54
C PRO A 346 -19.17 10.64 14.84
N VAL A 347 -18.01 11.24 15.11
CA VAL A 347 -16.72 10.86 14.51
C VAL A 347 -15.67 10.63 15.59
N ILE A 348 -14.91 9.53 15.47
CA ILE A 348 -13.79 9.19 16.35
C ILE A 348 -12.55 8.95 15.49
N VAL A 349 -11.54 9.82 15.58
CA VAL A 349 -10.25 9.62 14.91
C VAL A 349 -9.25 8.97 15.86
N LEU A 350 -8.76 7.79 15.48
CA LEU A 350 -7.76 7.04 16.24
C LEU A 350 -6.42 7.07 15.52
N LYS A 351 -5.48 7.87 16.05
CA LYS A 351 -4.13 8.05 15.48
C LYS A 351 -3.08 7.05 15.98
N GLY A 352 -3.52 6.07 16.77
CA GLY A 352 -2.66 5.01 17.29
C GLY A 352 -2.14 4.08 16.19
N HIS A 353 -1.01 3.43 16.47
CA HIS A 353 -0.54 2.32 15.64
C HIS A 353 -1.24 1.04 16.09
N TYR A 354 -1.88 0.37 15.14
CA TYR A 354 -2.54 -0.92 15.36
C TYR A 354 -1.87 -1.96 14.47
N SER A 355 -1.60 -3.13 15.04
CA SER A 355 -1.25 -4.31 14.26
C SER A 355 -2.42 -4.73 13.37
N GLN A 356 -2.16 -5.46 12.29
CA GLN A 356 -3.25 -5.93 11.42
C GLN A 356 -4.26 -6.81 12.17
N GLU A 357 -3.82 -7.65 13.09
CA GLU A 357 -4.72 -8.48 13.91
C GLU A 357 -5.67 -7.61 14.76
N GLU A 358 -5.17 -6.49 15.30
CA GLU A 358 -6.03 -5.52 16.02
C GLU A 358 -6.99 -4.82 15.07
N VAL A 359 -6.56 -4.47 13.85
CA VAL A 359 -7.42 -3.84 12.84
C VAL A 359 -8.55 -4.77 12.40
N VAL A 360 -8.33 -6.09 12.36
CA VAL A 360 -9.39 -7.08 12.04
C VAL A 360 -10.60 -6.97 12.97
N ALA A 361 -10.40 -6.62 14.25
CA ALA A 361 -11.51 -6.38 15.16
C ALA A 361 -12.35 -5.16 14.75
N PHE A 362 -11.72 -4.10 14.23
CA PHE A 362 -12.44 -2.96 13.64
C PHE A 362 -13.18 -3.37 12.36
N TYR A 363 -12.56 -4.17 11.49
CA TYR A 363 -13.24 -4.68 10.28
C TYR A 363 -14.49 -5.49 10.63
N ARG A 364 -14.46 -6.33 11.67
CA ARG A 364 -15.64 -7.07 12.16
C ARG A 364 -16.67 -6.18 12.87
N LEU A 365 -16.24 -5.08 13.48
CA LEU A 365 -17.14 -4.13 14.13
C LEU A 365 -17.96 -3.30 13.13
N ALA A 366 -17.40 -3.00 11.95
CA ALA A 366 -17.98 -2.03 11.02
C ALA A 366 -19.17 -2.57 10.21
N ASP A 367 -20.33 -1.90 10.33
CA ASP A 367 -21.47 -2.09 9.43
C ASP A 367 -21.17 -1.57 8.02
N VAL A 368 -20.40 -0.48 7.91
CA VAL A 368 -20.03 0.15 6.64
C VAL A 368 -18.54 0.52 6.64
N MET A 369 -17.80 0.03 5.66
CA MET A 369 -16.42 0.43 5.39
C MET A 369 -16.38 1.43 4.24
N VAL A 370 -15.70 2.56 4.42
CA VAL A 370 -15.60 3.62 3.40
C VAL A 370 -14.15 3.78 2.94
N ILE A 371 -13.90 3.42 1.68
CA ILE A 371 -12.60 3.60 1.01
C ILE A 371 -12.75 4.68 -0.07
N SER A 372 -12.48 5.92 0.32
CA SER A 372 -12.65 7.13 -0.50
C SER A 372 -11.37 7.63 -1.17
N ALA A 373 -10.40 6.75 -1.43
CA ALA A 373 -9.12 7.17 -1.99
C ALA A 373 -9.27 7.93 -3.32
N LEU A 374 -8.56 9.05 -3.45
CA LEU A 374 -8.56 9.91 -4.62
C LEU A 374 -7.79 9.27 -5.78
N HIS A 375 -6.73 8.53 -5.46
CA HIS A 375 -6.01 7.68 -6.40
C HIS A 375 -5.19 6.66 -5.63
N ASP A 376 -5.34 5.37 -5.93
CA ASP A 376 -4.65 4.29 -5.22
C ASP A 376 -4.30 3.15 -6.18
N GLY A 377 -3.06 2.65 -6.12
CA GLY A 377 -2.58 1.60 -7.02
C GLY A 377 -3.42 0.33 -6.94
N MET A 378 -3.84 -0.04 -5.72
CA MET A 378 -4.72 -1.19 -5.47
C MET A 378 -5.70 -0.93 -4.32
N ASN A 379 -5.21 -0.53 -3.14
CA ASN A 379 -5.93 -0.52 -1.85
C ASN A 379 -6.18 -1.93 -1.27
N LEU A 380 -5.22 -2.43 -0.49
CA LEU A 380 -5.33 -3.73 0.17
C LEU A 380 -6.34 -3.73 1.32
N VAL A 381 -6.54 -2.60 2.00
CA VAL A 381 -7.51 -2.44 3.11
C VAL A 381 -8.92 -2.88 2.67
N ALA A 382 -9.34 -2.56 1.46
CA ALA A 382 -10.61 -3.02 0.90
C ALA A 382 -10.71 -4.57 0.87
N LYS A 383 -9.64 -5.25 0.45
CA LYS A 383 -9.55 -6.72 0.41
C LYS A 383 -9.45 -7.31 1.82
N GLU A 384 -8.72 -6.67 2.73
CA GLU A 384 -8.59 -7.07 4.14
C GLU A 384 -9.95 -7.03 4.85
N TYR A 385 -10.73 -5.95 4.64
CA TYR A 385 -12.10 -5.82 5.14
C TYR A 385 -12.95 -6.97 4.64
N VAL A 386 -13.02 -7.17 3.32
CA VAL A 386 -13.81 -8.25 2.68
C VAL A 386 -13.44 -9.61 3.27
N ALA A 387 -12.14 -9.94 3.39
CA ALA A 387 -11.67 -11.20 3.95
C ALA A 387 -12.00 -11.38 5.45
N SER A 388 -12.14 -10.27 6.19
CA SER A 388 -12.44 -10.28 7.62
C SER A 388 -13.94 -10.39 7.95
N ARG A 389 -14.84 -10.14 6.97
CA ARG A 389 -16.31 -10.25 7.17
C ARG A 389 -16.82 -11.68 7.09
N VAL A 390 -16.47 -12.50 8.09
CA VAL A 390 -16.77 -13.94 8.14
C VAL A 390 -18.24 -14.29 8.39
N GLU A 391 -19.01 -13.36 8.96
CA GLU A 391 -20.45 -13.52 9.24
C GLU A 391 -21.33 -13.17 8.02
N GLY A 392 -20.75 -12.69 6.92
CA GLY A 392 -21.50 -12.29 5.74
C GLY A 392 -22.26 -10.97 5.89
N GLU A 393 -22.04 -10.23 6.97
CA GLU A 393 -22.65 -8.93 7.21
C GLU A 393 -21.72 -7.78 6.81
N GLY A 394 -22.28 -6.59 6.59
CA GLY A 394 -21.53 -5.35 6.33
C GLY A 394 -21.53 -4.91 4.86
N ALA A 395 -21.08 -3.68 4.63
CA ALA A 395 -21.04 -3.07 3.30
C ALA A 395 -19.69 -2.39 3.06
N LEU A 396 -19.20 -2.47 1.82
CA LEU A 396 -18.00 -1.77 1.36
C LEU A 396 -18.39 -0.67 0.38
N LEU A 397 -18.09 0.58 0.71
CA LEU A 397 -18.08 1.71 -0.21
C LEU A 397 -16.67 1.88 -0.75
N LEU A 398 -16.53 1.94 -2.08
CA LEU A 398 -15.23 1.90 -2.73
C LEU A 398 -15.13 2.92 -3.87
N SER A 399 -14.10 3.75 -3.80
CA SER A 399 -13.73 4.68 -4.86
C SER A 399 -13.29 3.93 -6.13
N PRO A 400 -13.80 4.33 -7.32
CA PRO A 400 -13.37 3.77 -8.61
C PRO A 400 -11.93 4.15 -8.97
N PHE A 401 -11.32 5.07 -8.23
CA PHE A 401 -9.91 5.48 -8.39
C PHE A 401 -8.94 4.57 -7.63
N THR A 402 -9.41 3.42 -7.14
CA THR A 402 -8.60 2.35 -6.57
C THR A 402 -8.48 1.18 -7.54
N GLY A 403 -7.34 0.50 -7.57
CA GLY A 403 -7.22 -0.74 -8.35
C GLY A 403 -8.19 -1.84 -7.91
N ALA A 404 -8.49 -1.93 -6.61
CA ALA A 404 -9.41 -2.92 -6.04
C ALA A 404 -10.84 -2.77 -6.57
N SER A 405 -11.25 -1.58 -7.02
CA SER A 405 -12.58 -1.36 -7.61
C SER A 405 -12.83 -2.19 -8.87
N ARG A 406 -11.77 -2.62 -9.58
CA ARG A 406 -11.87 -3.48 -10.76
C ARG A 406 -12.18 -4.93 -10.41
N GLU A 407 -11.90 -5.33 -9.18
CA GLU A 407 -12.05 -6.70 -8.68
C GLU A 407 -13.24 -6.84 -7.73
N LEU A 408 -13.46 -5.83 -6.89
CA LEU A 408 -14.49 -5.83 -5.84
C LEU A 408 -15.82 -5.24 -6.35
N THR A 409 -16.38 -5.84 -7.42
CA THR A 409 -17.57 -5.33 -8.12
C THR A 409 -18.86 -5.33 -7.29
N GLY A 410 -18.87 -6.03 -6.16
CA GLY A 410 -19.99 -6.01 -5.21
C GLY A 410 -20.09 -4.71 -4.38
N ALA A 411 -19.03 -3.91 -4.33
CA ALA A 411 -18.96 -2.69 -3.54
C ALA A 411 -19.93 -1.60 -4.03
N TYR A 412 -20.38 -0.75 -3.12
CA TYR A 412 -21.10 0.48 -3.45
C TYR A 412 -20.07 1.47 -3.98
N THR A 413 -20.12 1.74 -5.29
CA THR A 413 -19.17 2.67 -5.90
C THR A 413 -19.51 4.09 -5.48
N ILE A 414 -18.49 4.86 -5.08
CA ILE A 414 -18.62 6.27 -4.71
C ILE A 414 -17.67 7.13 -5.52
N ASN A 415 -18.07 8.32 -5.92
CA ASN A 415 -17.12 9.33 -6.35
C ASN A 415 -16.64 10.17 -5.15
N PRO A 416 -15.38 10.03 -4.68
CA PRO A 416 -14.89 10.82 -3.55
C PRO A 416 -14.86 12.33 -3.80
N TYR A 417 -14.91 12.78 -5.07
CA TYR A 417 -15.04 14.20 -5.41
C TYR A 417 -16.48 14.71 -5.31
N ASN A 418 -17.43 13.85 -4.97
CA ASN A 418 -18.82 14.18 -4.73
C ASN A 418 -19.21 13.75 -3.29
N PRO A 419 -18.96 14.60 -2.28
CA PRO A 419 -19.28 14.29 -0.89
C PRO A 419 -20.76 14.00 -0.64
N GLU A 420 -21.68 14.62 -1.41
CA GLU A 420 -23.12 14.34 -1.31
C GLU A 420 -23.46 12.92 -1.78
N GLU A 421 -22.93 12.48 -2.92
CA GLU A 421 -23.10 11.11 -3.41
C GLU A 421 -22.50 10.09 -2.43
N THR A 422 -21.36 10.41 -1.82
CA THR A 422 -20.76 9.56 -0.79
C THR A 422 -21.66 9.47 0.45
N ALA A 423 -22.26 10.58 0.89
CA ALA A 423 -23.23 10.60 1.99
C ALA A 423 -24.47 9.73 1.66
N ASP A 424 -24.99 9.85 0.44
CA ASP A 424 -26.15 9.08 -0.02
C ASP A 424 -25.83 7.59 -0.13
N ALA A 425 -24.61 7.24 -0.56
CA ALA A 425 -24.15 5.86 -0.59
C ALA A 425 -24.01 5.26 0.81
N ILE A 426 -23.57 6.05 1.81
CA ILE A 426 -23.52 5.59 3.22
C ILE A 426 -24.94 5.26 3.69
N PHE A 427 -25.89 6.16 3.43
CA PHE A 427 -27.30 5.95 3.75
C PHE A 427 -27.85 4.70 3.05
N GLN A 428 -27.63 4.56 1.73
CA GLN A 428 -28.06 3.41 0.96
C GLN A 428 -27.49 2.11 1.53
N ALA A 429 -26.20 2.06 1.86
CA ALA A 429 -25.57 0.86 2.42
C ALA A 429 -26.13 0.48 3.80
N LEU A 430 -26.48 1.46 4.64
CA LEU A 430 -27.10 1.19 5.94
C LEU A 430 -28.51 0.61 5.79
N GLU A 431 -29.30 1.13 4.84
CA GLU A 431 -30.69 0.73 4.58
C GLU A 431 -30.84 -0.50 3.66
N ASP A 432 -29.81 -0.86 2.87
CA ASP A 432 -29.90 -2.00 1.95
C ASP A 432 -30.20 -3.30 2.74
N PRO A 433 -31.17 -4.12 2.30
CA PRO A 433 -31.53 -5.34 2.99
C PRO A 433 -30.31 -6.25 3.27
N PRO A 434 -30.29 -6.95 4.43
CA PRO A 434 -29.18 -7.83 4.81
C PRO A 434 -28.83 -8.86 3.73
N GLU A 435 -29.81 -9.39 3.00
CA GLU A 435 -29.62 -10.40 1.96
C GLU A 435 -28.83 -9.84 0.77
N HIS A 436 -29.09 -8.59 0.37
CA HIS A 436 -28.36 -7.93 -0.71
C HIS A 436 -26.90 -7.68 -0.32
N LYS A 437 -26.67 -7.19 0.90
CA LYS A 437 -25.33 -6.97 1.45
C LYS A 437 -24.55 -8.28 1.53
N ALA A 438 -25.18 -9.34 2.03
CA ALA A 438 -24.57 -10.65 2.12
C ALA A 438 -24.20 -11.23 0.74
N ALA A 439 -25.08 -11.09 -0.26
CA ALA A 439 -24.79 -11.54 -1.62
C ALA A 439 -23.61 -10.80 -2.25
N ARG A 440 -23.58 -9.45 -2.14
CA ARG A 440 -22.47 -8.60 -2.60
C ARG A 440 -21.15 -9.01 -1.95
N LEU A 441 -21.16 -9.15 -0.62
CA LEU A 441 -19.98 -9.49 0.14
C LEU A 441 -19.49 -10.91 -0.15
N ALA A 442 -20.39 -11.89 -0.30
CA ALA A 442 -20.04 -13.26 -0.64
C ALA A 442 -19.32 -13.35 -1.99
N ALA A 443 -19.79 -12.61 -3.00
CA ALA A 443 -19.14 -12.54 -4.31
C ALA A 443 -17.71 -11.95 -4.21
N MET A 444 -17.55 -10.83 -3.51
CA MET A 444 -16.24 -10.22 -3.28
C MET A 444 -15.29 -11.14 -2.49
N ARG A 445 -15.80 -11.83 -1.46
CA ARG A 445 -15.02 -12.79 -0.66
C ARG A 445 -14.53 -13.95 -1.50
N ALA A 446 -15.39 -14.52 -2.35
CA ALA A 446 -15.00 -15.60 -3.25
C ALA A 446 -13.87 -15.16 -4.19
N TRP A 447 -13.98 -13.95 -4.76
CA TRP A 447 -12.94 -13.39 -5.62
C TRP A 447 -11.60 -13.24 -4.90
N VAL A 448 -11.57 -12.60 -3.74
CA VAL A 448 -10.31 -12.35 -3.00
C VAL A 448 -9.68 -13.66 -2.50
N ARG A 449 -10.49 -14.67 -2.16
CA ARG A 449 -9.98 -16.00 -1.76
C ARG A 449 -9.22 -16.68 -2.89
N GLU A 450 -9.77 -16.66 -4.10
CA GLU A 450 -9.15 -17.24 -5.29
C GLU A 450 -7.95 -16.40 -5.76
N HIS A 451 -8.14 -15.08 -5.84
CA HIS A 451 -7.14 -14.11 -6.29
C HIS A 451 -6.39 -13.51 -5.11
N ASN A 452 -5.66 -14.37 -4.40
CA ASN A 452 -4.89 -14.02 -3.20
C ASN A 452 -3.40 -13.74 -3.53
N ILE A 453 -2.63 -13.39 -2.50
CA ILE A 453 -1.21 -13.02 -2.66
C ILE A 453 -0.34 -14.16 -3.25
N PHE A 454 -0.70 -15.42 -3.00
CA PHE A 454 0.02 -16.58 -3.52
C PHE A 454 -0.27 -16.81 -5.00
N GLN A 455 -1.50 -16.57 -5.45
CA GLN A 455 -1.80 -16.59 -6.89
C GLN A 455 -1.09 -15.44 -7.63
N TRP A 456 -1.09 -14.24 -7.06
CA TRP A 456 -0.35 -13.09 -7.60
C TRP A 456 1.14 -13.41 -7.81
N SER A 457 1.80 -13.97 -6.79
CA SER A 457 3.23 -14.30 -6.88
C SER A 457 3.49 -15.42 -7.88
N ALA A 458 2.64 -16.47 -7.89
CA ALA A 458 2.75 -17.56 -8.85
C ALA A 458 2.65 -17.06 -10.30
N LEU A 459 1.68 -16.18 -10.60
CA LEU A 459 1.53 -15.58 -11.92
C LEU A 459 2.75 -14.72 -12.31
N PHE A 460 3.27 -13.91 -11.37
CA PHE A 460 4.44 -13.08 -11.61
C PHE A 460 5.69 -13.92 -11.92
N PHE A 461 6.01 -14.90 -11.07
CA PHE A 461 7.19 -15.75 -11.27
C PHE A 461 7.03 -16.71 -12.46
N GLN A 462 5.82 -17.17 -12.77
CA GLN A 462 5.57 -17.93 -14.00
C GLN A 462 5.86 -17.09 -15.24
N ALA A 463 5.46 -15.81 -15.25
CA ALA A 463 5.79 -14.90 -16.34
C ALA A 463 7.31 -14.67 -16.46
N LEU A 464 8.00 -14.57 -15.32
CA LEU A 464 9.45 -14.39 -15.27
C LEU A 464 10.22 -15.62 -15.78
N ILE A 465 9.81 -16.83 -15.38
CA ILE A 465 10.48 -18.09 -15.79
C ILE A 465 10.27 -18.38 -17.29
N ARG A 466 9.17 -17.88 -17.88
CA ARG A 466 8.87 -18.00 -19.31
C ARG A 466 9.61 -16.98 -20.18
N LEU A 467 10.48 -16.15 -19.60
CA LEU A 467 11.37 -15.32 -20.38
C LEU A 467 12.35 -16.22 -21.16
N PRO A 468 12.60 -15.94 -22.46
CA PRO A 468 13.64 -16.62 -23.20
C PRO A 468 14.96 -16.39 -22.47
N LYS A 469 15.72 -17.46 -22.26
CA LYS A 469 17.11 -17.30 -21.85
C LYS A 469 17.88 -16.91 -23.10
N GLU A 470 18.62 -15.82 -23.04
CA GLU A 470 19.62 -15.52 -24.07
C GLU A 470 20.69 -16.62 -23.98
N ASP A 471 20.89 -17.33 -25.09
CA ASP A 471 21.85 -18.45 -25.23
C ASP A 471 23.30 -17.94 -25.32
#